data_AF-A0A816T0I6-F1
#
_entry.id   AF-A0A816T0I6-F1
#
_cell.length_a   1.000
_cell.length_b   1.000
_cell.length_c   1.000
_cell.angle_alpha   90.00
_cell.angle_beta   90.00
_cell.angle_gamma   90.00
#
_symmetry.space_group_name_H-M   'P 1'
#
loop_
_entity.id
_entity.type
_entity.pdbx_description
1 polymer ?
#
loop_
_entity_poly.entity_id
_entity_poly.type
_entity_poly.pdbx_seq_one_letter_code
_entity_poly.pdbx_strand_id
1 'polypeptide(L)'
;VHHHGLDLDVKHVRIRDPSTGVADPSTGVADPSTGVADPSTGVADPTTGVADPTTGVADPTTGVADPTTGVADPTTGVADPTTGVADPSTENLGV
;
A
#
# COMPACT_ATOMS: atom_id res chain seq x y z
N VAL A 1 -9.76 2.75 21.55
CA VAL A 1 -8.37 2.32 21.77
C VAL A 1 -7.53 3.16 20.84
N HIS A 2 -6.81 4.15 21.38
CA HIS A 2 -6.00 5.08 20.59
C HIS A 2 -4.65 4.41 20.34
N HIS A 3 -4.40 3.94 19.12
CA HIS A 3 -3.05 3.55 18.71
C HIS A 3 -2.28 4.82 18.36
N HIS A 4 -1.33 5.15 19.24
CA HIS A 4 -0.34 6.19 19.05
C HIS A 4 0.59 5.78 17.89
N GLY A 5 0.29 6.24 16.68
CA GLY A 5 1.19 6.16 15.53
C GLY A 5 2.39 7.07 15.77
N LEU A 6 3.58 6.49 15.76
CA LEU A 6 4.84 7.19 15.95
C LEU A 6 5.16 8.01 14.70
N ASP A 7 4.61 9.22 14.60
CA ASP A 7 5.00 10.21 13.59
C ASP A 7 6.41 10.74 13.93
N LEU A 8 7.45 9.93 13.67
CA LEU A 8 8.85 10.34 13.83
C LEU A 8 9.24 11.26 12.67
N ASP A 9 9.07 12.55 12.90
CA ASP A 9 9.58 13.63 12.04
C ASP A 9 11.11 13.60 11.98
N VAL A 10 11.66 12.93 10.97
CA VAL A 10 13.01 13.20 10.47
C VAL A 10 12.86 13.58 9.01
N LYS A 11 12.50 14.85 8.78
CA LYS A 11 12.40 15.54 7.48
C LYS A 11 12.55 14.62 6.26
N HIS A 12 11.42 14.09 5.77
CA HIS A 12 11.19 13.29 4.55
C HIS A 12 10.96 11.77 4.64
N VAL A 13 10.88 11.10 5.79
CA VAL A 13 10.39 9.70 5.84
C VAL A 13 9.41 9.51 6.99
N ARG A 14 8.13 9.22 6.70
CA ARG A 14 7.09 8.90 7.70
C ARG A 14 6.75 7.41 7.64
N ILE A 15 6.55 6.78 8.81
CA ILE A 15 6.04 5.40 8.92
C ILE A 15 4.71 5.47 9.66
N ARG A 16 3.63 4.95 9.07
CA ARG A 16 2.29 4.93 9.68
C ARG A 16 1.71 3.53 9.69
N ASP A 17 1.32 3.08 10.88
CA ASP A 17 0.72 1.75 11.13
C ASP A 17 -0.58 1.92 11.95
N PRO A 18 -1.74 2.05 11.29
CA PRO A 18 -3.04 2.00 11.96
C PRO A 18 -3.77 0.66 11.72
N SER A 19 -4.27 0.04 12.78
CA SER A 19 -5.12 -1.18 12.68
C SER A 19 -6.30 -1.07 11.70
N THR A 20 -6.91 0.12 11.59
CA THR A 20 -7.98 0.44 10.65
C THR A 20 -7.87 1.90 10.22
N GLY A 21 -8.05 2.21 8.94
CA GLY A 21 -8.25 3.59 8.50
C GLY A 21 -7.52 3.97 7.21
N VAL A 22 -7.28 5.27 7.05
CA VAL A 22 -6.59 5.84 5.89
C VAL A 22 -5.23 6.37 6.31
N ALA A 23 -4.18 5.95 5.63
CA ALA A 23 -2.81 6.40 5.84
C ALA A 23 -2.29 7.11 4.58
N ASP A 24 -2.11 8.43 4.67
CA ASP A 24 -1.55 9.26 3.59
C ASP A 24 -0.30 10.01 4.08
N PRO A 25 0.89 9.39 3.96
CA PRO A 25 2.16 10.09 4.13
C PRO A 25 2.72 10.51 2.77
N SER A 26 3.03 11.81 2.61
CA SER A 26 3.72 12.33 1.41
C SER A 26 4.97 11.53 1.00
N THR A 27 5.71 10.99 1.97
CA THR A 27 6.84 10.09 1.74
C THR A 27 6.94 9.05 2.86
N GLY A 28 7.22 7.79 2.50
CA GLY A 28 7.57 6.72 3.44
C GLY A 28 6.68 5.48 3.34
N VAL A 29 6.41 4.84 4.48
CA VAL A 29 5.72 3.53 4.54
C VAL A 29 4.35 3.69 5.22
N ALA A 30 3.31 3.16 4.59
CA ALA A 30 1.96 3.07 5.12
C ALA A 30 1.50 1.61 5.18
N ASP A 31 1.20 1.13 6.38
CA ASP A 31 0.82 -0.26 6.65
C ASP A 31 -0.45 -0.29 7.53
N PRO A 32 -1.65 -0.08 6.95
CA PRO A 32 -2.89 -0.28 7.68
C PRO A 32 -3.36 -1.73 7.59
N SER A 33 -3.67 -2.38 8.72
CA SER A 33 -4.19 -3.75 8.66
C SER A 33 -5.51 -3.84 7.88
N THR A 34 -6.33 -2.79 7.93
CA THR A 34 -7.51 -2.65 7.07
C THR A 34 -7.71 -1.20 6.64
N GLY A 35 -7.87 -0.96 5.33
CA GLY A 35 -8.25 0.35 4.81
C GLY A 35 -7.45 0.79 3.60
N VAL A 36 -7.08 2.08 3.55
CA VAL A 36 -6.46 2.69 2.36
C VAL A 36 -5.09 3.25 2.72
N ALA A 37 -4.08 2.91 1.93
CA ALA A 37 -2.74 3.45 2.00
C ALA A 37 -2.43 4.22 0.72
N ASP A 38 -2.16 5.53 0.85
CA ASP A 38 -1.90 6.44 -0.28
C ASP A 38 -0.65 7.29 0.01
N PRO A 39 0.57 6.73 -0.11
CA PRO A 39 1.78 7.52 -0.04
C PRO A 39 2.13 8.12 -1.40
N SER A 40 2.39 9.44 -1.47
CA SER A 40 2.86 10.05 -2.72
C SER A 40 4.22 9.47 -3.17
N THR A 41 5.07 9.02 -2.25
CA THR A 41 6.27 8.26 -2.59
C THR A 41 6.61 7.24 -1.51
N GLY A 42 6.72 5.96 -1.86
CA GLY A 42 7.19 4.93 -0.94
C GLY A 42 6.43 3.62 -1.03
N VAL A 43 6.15 2.99 0.12
CA VAL A 43 5.58 1.64 0.17
C VAL A 43 4.24 1.67 0.86
N ALA A 44 3.24 1.07 0.22
CA ALA A 44 1.90 0.86 0.75
C ALA A 44 1.65 -0.64 0.88
N ASP A 45 1.44 -1.12 2.09
CA ASP A 45 1.27 -2.54 2.41
C ASP A 45 0.06 -2.73 3.34
N PRO A 46 -1.18 -2.61 2.85
CA PRO A 46 -2.35 -2.90 3.66
C PRO A 46 -2.67 -4.40 3.62
N THR A 47 -2.89 -5.04 4.77
CA THR A 47 -3.33 -6.45 4.78
C THR A 47 -4.66 -6.64 4.04
N THR A 48 -5.59 -5.68 4.17
CA THR A 48 -6.84 -5.69 3.40
C THR A 48 -7.22 -4.28 2.99
N GLY A 49 -7.38 -4.05 1.69
CA GLY A 49 -7.93 -2.80 1.16
C GLY A 49 -7.22 -2.28 -0.09
N VAL A 50 -6.95 -0.98 -0.13
CA VAL A 50 -6.45 -0.31 -1.35
C VAL A 50 -5.10 0.33 -1.07
N ALA A 51 -4.14 0.06 -1.94
CA ALA A 51 -2.81 0.67 -1.95
C ALA A 51 -2.65 1.48 -3.24
N ASP A 52 -2.50 2.80 -3.11
CA ASP A 52 -2.39 3.74 -4.24
C ASP A 52 -1.20 4.69 -4.03
N PRO A 53 0.05 4.24 -4.18
CA PRO A 53 1.18 5.15 -4.16
C PRO A 53 1.41 5.79 -5.53
N THR A 54 1.58 7.12 -5.58
CA THR A 54 1.96 7.78 -6.84
C THR A 54 3.29 7.26 -7.38
N THR A 55 4.26 6.98 -6.50
CA THR A 55 5.54 6.37 -6.89
C THR A 55 6.02 5.40 -5.84
N GLY A 56 6.20 4.12 -6.20
CA GLY A 56 6.80 3.13 -5.33
C GLY A 56 6.16 1.75 -5.42
N VAL A 57 5.96 1.10 -4.27
CA VAL A 57 5.51 -0.29 -4.19
C VAL A 57 4.17 -0.38 -3.48
N ALA A 58 3.23 -1.08 -4.08
CA ALA A 58 1.92 -1.40 -3.52
C ALA A 58 1.81 -2.92 -3.38
N ASP A 59 1.69 -3.42 -2.15
CA ASP A 59 1.67 -4.85 -1.82
C ASP A 59 0.54 -5.16 -0.84
N PRO A 60 -0.74 -5.13 -1.28
CA PRO A 60 -1.83 -5.53 -0.42
C PRO A 60 -2.00 -7.06 -0.41
N THR A 61 -2.15 -7.68 0.76
CA THR A 61 -2.47 -9.12 0.82
C THR A 61 -3.82 -9.40 0.16
N THR A 62 -4.84 -8.59 0.46
CA THR A 62 -6.15 -8.67 -0.20
C THR A 62 -6.63 -7.30 -0.65
N GLY A 63 -6.84 -7.11 -1.95
CA GLY A 63 -7.53 -5.93 -2.48
C GLY A 63 -6.93 -5.38 -3.78
N VAL A 64 -6.75 -4.06 -3.84
CA VAL A 64 -6.36 -3.36 -5.08
C VAL A 64 -5.05 -2.63 -4.86
N ALA A 65 -4.10 -2.83 -5.78
CA ALA A 65 -2.85 -2.10 -5.89
C ALA A 65 -2.85 -1.28 -7.19
N ASP A 66 -2.79 0.04 -7.08
CA ASP A 66 -2.83 0.97 -8.22
C ASP A 66 -1.74 2.04 -8.09
N PRO A 67 -0.44 1.70 -8.26
CA PRO A 67 0.60 2.70 -8.26
C PRO A 67 0.68 3.40 -9.62
N THR A 68 0.79 4.73 -9.64
CA THR A 68 1.03 5.44 -10.91
C THR A 68 2.39 5.07 -11.52
N THR A 69 3.42 4.92 -10.69
CA THR A 69 4.75 4.47 -11.11
C THR A 69 5.33 3.46 -10.12
N GLY A 70 5.63 2.24 -10.56
CA GLY A 70 6.40 1.29 -9.75
C GLY A 70 5.90 -0.15 -9.81
N VAL A 71 5.78 -0.81 -8.65
CA VAL A 71 5.45 -2.24 -8.58
C VAL A 71 4.14 -2.42 -7.81
N ALA A 72 3.23 -3.20 -8.39
CA ALA A 72 2.00 -3.65 -7.76
C ALA A 72 2.02 -5.17 -7.63
N ASP A 73 1.98 -5.68 -6.41
CA ASP A 73 2.01 -7.12 -6.11
C ASP A 73 0.95 -7.51 -5.08
N PRO A 74 -0.34 -7.55 -5.45
CA PRO A 74 -1.38 -8.04 -4.56
C PRO A 74 -1.35 -9.57 -4.49
N THR A 75 -1.42 -10.14 -3.29
CA THR A 75 -1.57 -11.61 -3.16
C THR A 75 -2.92 -12.09 -3.66
N THR A 76 -3.98 -11.38 -3.30
CA THR A 76 -5.34 -11.67 -3.76
C THR A 76 -6.00 -10.38 -4.21
N GLY A 77 -6.30 -10.26 -5.51
CA GLY A 77 -7.03 -9.10 -6.05
C GLY A 77 -6.44 -8.57 -7.35
N VAL A 78 -6.40 -7.24 -7.49
CA VAL A 78 -6.11 -6.57 -8.76
C VAL A 78 -4.89 -5.67 -8.64
N ALA A 79 -3.97 -5.79 -9.60
CA ALA A 79 -2.84 -4.88 -9.81
C ALA A 79 -3.07 -4.09 -11.09
N ASP A 80 -3.05 -2.75 -11.02
CA ASP A 80 -3.21 -1.89 -12.19
C ASP A 80 -2.22 -0.70 -12.19
N PRO A 81 -0.90 -0.95 -12.28
CA PRO A 81 0.06 0.13 -12.36
C PRO A 81 -0.03 0.87 -13.69
N THR A 82 -0.12 2.20 -13.66
CA THR A 82 -0.10 3.02 -14.90
C THR A 82 1.24 2.86 -15.63
N THR A 83 2.34 2.85 -14.88
CA THR A 83 3.68 2.56 -15.39
C THR A 83 4.43 1.65 -14.42
N GLY A 84 5.00 0.55 -14.93
CA GLY A 84 5.80 -0.36 -14.13
C GLY A 84 5.36 -1.82 -14.26
N VAL A 85 5.47 -2.58 -13.17
CA VAL A 85 5.25 -4.04 -13.17
C VAL A 85 4.05 -4.38 -12.30
N ALA A 86 3.14 -5.19 -12.86
CA ALA A 86 2.03 -5.80 -12.15
C ALA A 86 2.33 -7.30 -11.98
N ASP A 87 2.27 -7.80 -10.75
CA ASP A 87 2.39 -9.23 -10.45
C ASP A 87 1.29 -9.64 -9.45
N PRO A 88 0.06 -9.89 -9.90
CA PRO A 88 -0.95 -10.45 -9.01
C PRO A 88 -0.67 -11.94 -8.79
N SER A 89 -0.24 -12.32 -7.58
CA SER A 89 0.00 -13.72 -7.20
C SER A 89 -1.31 -14.47 -6.92
N THR A 90 -2.23 -14.43 -7.89
CA THR A 90 -3.41 -15.29 -7.90
C THR A 90 -2.99 -16.72 -8.21
N GLU A 91 -2.91 -17.58 -7.19
CA GLU A 91 -3.15 -19.01 -7.38
C GLU A 91 -4.63 -19.21 -7.80
N ASN A 92 -4.94 -18.96 -9.06
CA ASN A 92 -6.08 -19.57 -9.75
C ASN A 92 -5.58 -20.29 -11.00
N LEU A 93 -4.80 -21.35 -10.78
CA LEU A 93 -4.83 -22.51 -11.67
C LEU A 93 -6.18 -23.21 -11.44
N GLY A 94 -7.20 -22.86 -12.22
CA GLY A 94 -8.50 -23.50 -12.09
C GLY A 94 -9.52 -23.06 -13.13
N VAL A 95 -9.53 -23.81 -14.25
CA VAL A 95 -10.62 -24.05 -15.24
C VAL A 95 -11.44 -22.87 -15.79
#